data_AF-A0A1X2FW20-F1
#
_entry.id   AF-A0A1X2FW20-F1
#
_cell.length_a   1.000
_cell.length_b   1.000
_cell.length_c   1.000
_cell.angle_alpha   90.00
_cell.angle_beta   90.00
_cell.angle_gamma   90.00
#
_symmetry.space_group_name_H-M   'P 1'
#
loop_
_entity.id
_entity.type
_entity.pdbx_description
1 polymer ?
#
loop_
_entity_poly.entity_id
_entity_poly.type
_entity_poly.pdbx_seq_one_letter_code
_entity_poly.pdbx_strand_id
1 'polypeptide(L)'
;MNIGKELKQKLIEYSDEIASKRDFLSIHSNDEKGREKDKIGISQYRTLAEIASNIDSYDEFELYIKYKESRGNGWNSIFDGMKYGDKIIEYMRKIKNDVPEDILPKALSLFFGYLYWQSSYRVKPMRNNESQSGYFKNRNKH
;
A
#
# COMPACT_ATOMS: atom_id res chain seq x y z
N MET A 1 -21.09 2.42 14.01
CA MET A 1 -21.77 1.72 12.90
C MET A 1 -21.04 0.44 12.54
N ASN A 2 -21.79 -0.62 12.21
CA ASN A 2 -21.23 -1.91 11.83
C ASN A 2 -21.11 -1.98 10.30
N ILE A 3 -19.90 -2.18 9.77
CA ILE A 3 -19.69 -2.32 8.32
C ILE A 3 -20.19 -3.70 7.89
N GLY A 4 -21.15 -3.70 6.96
CA GLY A 4 -21.73 -4.91 6.37
C GLY A 4 -20.70 -5.81 5.68
N LYS A 5 -21.00 -7.09 5.59
CA LYS A 5 -20.13 -8.10 4.96
C LYS A 5 -19.81 -7.76 3.50
N GLU A 6 -20.81 -7.28 2.76
CA GLU A 6 -20.68 -6.89 1.34
C GLU A 6 -19.69 -5.75 1.15
N LEU A 7 -19.75 -4.72 1.99
CA LEU A 7 -18.78 -3.62 1.93
C LEU A 7 -17.36 -4.10 2.26
N LYS A 8 -17.18 -4.96 3.28
CA LYS A 8 -15.85 -5.55 3.56
C LYS A 8 -15.30 -6.32 2.37
N GLN A 9 -16.15 -7.13 1.73
CA GLN A 9 -15.78 -7.91 0.55
C GLN A 9 -15.32 -6.99 -0.59
N LYS A 10 -16.06 -5.92 -0.86
CA LYS A 10 -15.70 -4.92 -1.88
C LYS A 10 -14.37 -4.20 -1.57
N LEU A 11 -14.12 -3.86 -0.32
CA LEU A 11 -12.85 -3.25 0.09
C LEU A 11 -11.66 -4.22 -0.04
N ILE A 12 -11.89 -5.50 0.20
CA ILE A 12 -10.89 -6.56 -0.05
C ILE A 12 -10.61 -6.64 -1.55
N GLU A 13 -11.64 -6.65 -2.39
CA GLU A 13 -11.50 -6.67 -3.86
C GLU A 13 -10.65 -5.49 -4.35
N TYR A 14 -10.89 -4.27 -3.87
CA TYR A 14 -10.05 -3.11 -4.19
C TYR A 14 -8.59 -3.29 -3.77
N SER A 15 -8.35 -3.86 -2.58
CA SER A 15 -6.99 -4.15 -2.14
C SER A 15 -6.30 -5.23 -2.99
N ASP A 16 -7.06 -6.24 -3.43
CA ASP A 16 -6.58 -7.33 -4.28
C ASP A 16 -6.32 -6.87 -5.72
N GLU A 17 -7.15 -5.97 -6.27
CA GLU A 17 -6.92 -5.36 -7.57
C GLU A 17 -5.59 -4.60 -7.62
N ILE A 18 -5.22 -3.91 -6.54
CA ILE A 18 -3.89 -3.28 -6.39
C ILE A 18 -2.83 -4.37 -6.25
N ALA A 19 -3.02 -5.31 -5.32
CA ALA A 19 -2.01 -6.30 -4.96
C ALA A 19 -1.70 -7.34 -6.06
N SER A 20 -2.61 -7.49 -7.03
CA SER A 20 -2.47 -8.39 -8.18
C SER A 20 -1.73 -7.76 -9.36
N LYS A 21 -1.47 -6.44 -9.35
CA LYS A 21 -0.71 -5.78 -10.43
C LYS A 21 0.73 -6.29 -10.46
N ARG A 22 1.26 -6.43 -11.68
CA ARG A 22 2.65 -6.89 -11.91
C ARG A 22 3.67 -6.05 -11.14
N ASP A 23 3.42 -4.76 -11.05
CA ASP A 23 4.34 -3.79 -10.43
C ASP A 23 4.18 -3.71 -8.91
N PHE A 24 3.25 -4.47 -8.31
CA PHE A 24 2.99 -4.39 -6.87
C PHE A 24 4.19 -4.84 -6.03
N LEU A 25 4.93 -5.85 -6.46
CA LEU A 25 6.13 -6.27 -5.74
C LEU A 25 7.26 -5.23 -5.90
N SER A 26 7.38 -4.61 -7.07
CA SER A 26 8.49 -3.71 -7.40
C SER A 26 8.43 -2.36 -6.68
N ILE A 27 7.25 -1.93 -6.22
CA ILE A 27 7.09 -0.76 -5.33
C ILE A 27 7.53 -1.04 -3.88
N HIS A 28 7.75 -2.32 -3.54
CA HIS A 28 8.09 -2.80 -2.19
C HIS A 28 9.49 -3.42 -2.05
N SER A 29 10.15 -3.72 -3.17
CA SER A 29 11.47 -4.33 -3.26
C SER A 29 12.56 -3.34 -3.69
N ASN A 30 13.83 -3.71 -3.47
CA ASN A 30 14.96 -2.98 -4.04
C ASN A 30 15.04 -3.24 -5.56
N ASP A 31 15.87 -2.48 -6.27
CA ASP A 31 16.17 -2.80 -7.67
C ASP A 31 16.97 -4.11 -7.79
N GLU A 32 17.07 -4.67 -8.99
CA GLU A 32 17.83 -5.92 -9.26
C GLU A 32 19.32 -5.83 -8.88
N LYS A 33 19.83 -4.61 -8.66
CA LYS A 33 21.22 -4.33 -8.27
C LYS A 33 21.36 -4.10 -6.76
N GLY A 34 20.30 -4.31 -5.98
CA GLY A 34 20.29 -4.13 -4.53
C GLY A 34 20.40 -2.67 -4.09
N ARG A 35 20.27 -1.70 -5.01
CA ARG A 35 20.26 -0.28 -4.66
C ARG A 35 18.93 0.04 -4.00
N GLU A 36 19.02 0.85 -2.95
CA GLU A 36 17.86 1.32 -2.22
C GLU A 36 17.04 2.22 -3.14
N LYS A 37 16.03 1.64 -3.77
CA LYS A 37 14.99 2.43 -4.42
C LYS A 37 14.10 2.99 -3.33
N ASP A 38 13.64 4.21 -3.55
CA ASP A 38 12.49 4.80 -2.87
C ASP A 38 11.33 3.78 -2.87
N LYS A 39 11.15 3.05 -1.76
CA LYS A 39 10.21 1.94 -1.62
C LYS A 39 9.16 2.27 -0.57
N ILE A 40 7.96 1.76 -0.81
CA ILE A 40 6.88 1.90 0.16
C ILE A 40 7.07 0.85 1.25
N GLY A 41 7.23 1.30 2.49
CA GLY A 41 7.25 0.42 3.65
C GLY A 41 5.86 -0.15 3.94
N ILE A 42 5.76 -1.45 4.19
CA ILE A 42 4.48 -2.12 4.52
C ILE A 42 3.80 -1.44 5.72
N SER A 43 4.58 -0.99 6.71
CA SER A 43 4.08 -0.27 7.89
C SER A 43 3.36 1.04 7.55
N GLN A 44 3.64 1.66 6.39
CA GLN A 44 2.97 2.88 5.99
C GLN A 44 1.47 2.67 5.73
N TYR A 45 1.06 1.50 5.23
CA TYR A 45 -0.37 1.19 5.08
C TYR A 45 -1.06 1.09 6.44
N ARG A 46 -0.38 0.55 7.45
CA ARG A 46 -0.91 0.54 8.82
C ARG A 46 -1.07 1.96 9.35
N THR A 47 -0.07 2.82 9.16
CA THR A 47 -0.17 4.23 9.54
C THR A 47 -1.32 4.94 8.82
N LEU A 48 -1.54 4.64 7.53
CA LEU A 48 -2.67 5.18 6.79
C LEU A 48 -4.02 4.69 7.31
N ALA A 49 -4.12 3.43 7.73
CA ALA A 49 -5.33 2.89 8.36
C ALA A 49 -5.65 3.61 9.69
N GLU A 50 -4.61 3.92 10.47
CA GLU A 50 -4.72 4.67 11.72
C GLU A 50 -5.11 6.14 11.47
N ILE A 51 -4.48 6.81 10.50
CA ILE A 51 -4.83 8.19 10.11
C ILE A 51 -6.27 8.25 9.58
N ALA A 52 -6.66 7.34 8.69
CA ALA A 52 -8.00 7.27 8.13
C ALA A 52 -9.09 7.17 9.19
N SER A 53 -8.82 6.53 10.33
CA SER A 53 -9.80 6.41 11.41
C SER A 53 -9.99 7.68 12.24
N ASN A 54 -9.08 8.66 12.11
CA ASN A 54 -9.05 9.88 12.92
C ASN A 54 -9.14 11.15 12.08
N ILE A 55 -9.35 11.06 10.76
CA ILE A 55 -9.34 12.23 9.88
C ILE A 55 -10.70 12.90 9.84
N ASP A 56 -10.69 14.24 9.88
CA ASP A 56 -11.91 15.05 9.93
C ASP A 56 -12.60 15.12 8.56
N SER A 57 -11.83 15.10 7.47
CA SER A 57 -12.37 15.16 6.11
C SER A 57 -11.63 14.29 5.10
N TYR A 58 -12.35 13.84 4.07
CA TYR A 58 -11.76 13.13 2.94
C TYR A 58 -10.69 13.97 2.21
N ASP A 59 -10.93 15.27 2.07
CA ASP A 59 -10.06 16.17 1.29
C ASP A 59 -8.69 16.34 1.95
N GLU A 60 -8.64 16.41 3.28
CA GLU A 60 -7.38 16.39 4.04
C GLU A 60 -6.62 15.09 3.82
N PHE A 61 -7.34 13.97 3.72
CA PHE A 61 -6.69 12.69 3.52
C PHE A 61 -6.11 12.57 2.11
N GLU A 62 -6.84 13.02 1.10
CA GLU A 62 -6.33 13.11 -0.27
C GLU A 62 -5.08 14.03 -0.33
N LEU A 63 -5.12 15.18 0.36
CA LEU A 63 -3.98 16.09 0.45
C LEU A 63 -2.76 15.41 1.12
N TYR A 64 -2.99 14.61 2.17
CA TYR A 64 -1.93 13.85 2.83
C TYR A 64 -1.27 12.82 1.90
N ILE A 65 -2.05 12.13 1.06
CA ILE A 65 -1.47 11.20 0.06
C ILE A 65 -0.67 11.97 -0.99
N LYS A 66 -1.18 13.11 -1.48
CA LYS A 66 -0.42 13.97 -2.42
C LYS A 66 0.87 14.50 -1.81
N TYR A 67 0.85 14.84 -0.53
CA TYR A 67 2.06 15.23 0.20
C TYR A 67 3.05 14.07 0.28
N LYS A 68 2.61 12.84 0.58
CA LYS A 68 3.48 11.66 0.54
C LYS A 68 4.08 11.43 -0.85
N GLU A 69 3.29 11.61 -1.90
CA GLU A 69 3.75 11.52 -3.28
C GLU A 69 4.85 12.54 -3.60
N SER A 70 4.65 13.82 -3.25
CA SER A 70 5.64 14.88 -3.52
C SER A 70 6.97 14.67 -2.76
N ARG A 71 6.91 13.99 -1.60
CA ARG A 71 8.07 13.61 -0.79
C ARG A 71 8.85 12.41 -1.34
N GLY A 72 8.34 11.70 -2.34
CA GLY A 72 8.99 10.51 -2.90
C GLY A 72 8.82 9.27 -2.02
N ASN A 73 9.89 8.46 -1.85
CA ASN A 73 9.86 7.23 -1.04
C ASN A 73 8.86 6.17 -1.54
N GLY A 74 8.73 6.06 -2.85
CA GLY A 74 7.94 5.02 -3.52
C GLY A 74 6.53 5.47 -3.90
N TRP A 75 5.99 6.49 -3.24
CA TRP A 75 4.67 7.05 -3.57
C TRP A 75 4.61 7.67 -4.98
N ASN A 76 5.73 8.21 -5.45
CA ASN A 76 5.89 8.73 -6.81
C ASN A 76 6.33 7.67 -7.83
N SER A 77 6.49 6.39 -7.43
CA SER A 77 6.85 5.33 -8.36
C SER A 77 5.70 5.08 -9.34
N ILE A 78 6.07 4.81 -10.61
CA ILE A 78 5.10 4.38 -11.61
C ILE A 78 4.61 2.98 -11.28
N PHE A 79 3.30 2.83 -11.28
CA PHE A 79 2.53 1.63 -10.98
C PHE A 79 1.27 1.65 -11.84
N ASP A 80 1.06 0.60 -12.64
CA ASP A 80 -0.15 0.50 -13.50
C ASP A 80 -0.33 1.73 -14.42
N GLY A 81 0.78 2.26 -14.93
CA GLY A 81 0.81 3.40 -15.86
C GLY A 81 0.71 4.80 -15.23
N MET A 82 0.59 4.91 -13.90
CA MET A 82 0.51 6.20 -13.19
C MET A 82 1.30 6.18 -11.89
N LYS A 83 1.37 7.29 -11.16
CA LYS A 83 2.03 7.28 -9.85
C LYS A 83 1.22 6.48 -8.84
N TYR A 84 1.91 5.81 -7.92
CA TYR A 84 1.26 5.01 -6.89
C TYR A 84 0.35 5.84 -5.97
N GLY A 85 0.78 7.05 -5.59
CA GLY A 85 -0.04 8.00 -4.84
C GLY A 85 -1.36 8.31 -5.54
N ASP A 86 -1.30 8.74 -6.81
CA ASP A 86 -2.49 8.93 -7.64
C ASP A 86 -3.38 7.67 -7.73
N LYS A 87 -2.78 6.48 -7.84
CA LYS A 87 -3.54 5.21 -7.90
C LYS A 87 -4.30 4.94 -6.60
N ILE A 88 -3.68 5.20 -5.46
CA ILE A 88 -4.33 5.07 -4.15
C ILE A 88 -5.50 6.06 -4.05
N ILE A 89 -5.32 7.30 -4.51
CA ILE A 89 -6.39 8.30 -4.54
C ILE A 89 -7.56 7.84 -5.43
N GLU A 90 -7.28 7.19 -6.57
CA GLU A 90 -8.32 6.61 -7.44
C GLU A 90 -9.24 5.66 -6.64
N TYR A 91 -8.67 4.73 -5.85
CA TYR A 91 -9.45 3.82 -5.02
C TYR A 91 -10.11 4.50 -3.83
N MET A 92 -9.48 5.50 -3.22
CA MET A 92 -10.11 6.32 -2.18
C MET A 92 -11.36 7.02 -2.71
N ARG A 93 -11.33 7.54 -3.95
CA ARG A 93 -12.50 8.14 -4.62
C ARG A 93 -13.59 7.13 -4.93
N LYS A 94 -13.23 5.92 -5.38
CA LYS A 94 -14.21 4.83 -5.56
C LYS A 94 -14.93 4.54 -4.24
N ILE A 95 -14.17 4.37 -3.15
CA ILE A 95 -14.73 4.14 -1.82
C ILE A 95 -15.64 5.30 -1.40
N LYS A 96 -15.21 6.56 -1.57
CA LYS A 96 -16.02 7.75 -1.29
C LYS A 96 -17.36 7.75 -2.01
N ASN A 97 -17.40 7.29 -3.26
CA ASN A 97 -18.62 7.25 -4.05
C ASN A 97 -19.54 6.07 -3.67
N ASP A 98 -18.98 5.01 -3.09
CA ASP A 98 -19.68 3.78 -2.76
C ASP A 98 -20.25 3.74 -1.35
N VAL A 99 -19.82 4.66 -0.48
CA VAL A 99 -20.16 4.64 0.94
C VAL A 99 -20.66 5.99 1.43
N PRO A 100 -21.64 6.00 2.35
CA PRO A 100 -22.02 7.20 3.08
C PRO A 100 -20.85 7.87 3.82
N GLU A 101 -20.90 9.20 3.94
CA GLU A 101 -19.83 10.02 4.53
C GLU A 101 -19.54 9.68 5.99
N ASP A 102 -20.56 9.31 6.76
CA ASP A 102 -20.46 8.90 8.17
C ASP A 102 -19.67 7.60 8.38
N ILE A 103 -19.59 6.72 7.37
CA ILE A 103 -18.81 5.48 7.42
C ILE A 103 -17.51 5.53 6.62
N LEU A 104 -17.28 6.61 5.85
CA LEU A 104 -16.12 6.77 4.98
C LEU A 104 -14.77 6.65 5.72
N PRO A 105 -14.53 7.31 6.88
CA PRO A 105 -13.28 7.14 7.62
C PRO A 105 -13.02 5.67 7.99
N LYS A 106 -14.07 4.95 8.38
CA LYS A 106 -13.98 3.54 8.74
C LYS A 106 -13.73 2.64 7.53
N ALA A 107 -14.36 2.94 6.39
CA ALA A 107 -14.16 2.22 5.14
C ALA A 107 -12.72 2.38 4.61
N LEU A 108 -12.19 3.61 4.63
CA LEU A 108 -10.80 3.89 4.25
C LEU A 108 -9.80 3.21 5.20
N SER A 109 -10.07 3.25 6.51
CA SER A 109 -9.27 2.54 7.51
C SER A 109 -9.19 1.04 7.23
N LEU A 110 -10.33 0.40 6.89
CA LEU A 110 -10.36 -1.00 6.50
C LEU A 110 -9.61 -1.26 5.19
N PHE A 111 -9.81 -0.43 4.16
CA PHE A 111 -9.10 -0.56 2.89
C PHE A 111 -7.58 -0.57 3.06
N PHE A 112 -7.03 0.41 3.81
CA PHE A 112 -5.60 0.44 4.11
C PHE A 112 -5.16 -0.72 5.00
N GLY A 113 -6.03 -1.17 5.90
CA GLY A 113 -5.82 -2.40 6.67
C GLY A 113 -5.66 -3.62 5.76
N TYR A 114 -6.54 -3.81 4.77
CA TYR A 114 -6.45 -4.90 3.81
C TYR A 114 -5.19 -4.80 2.93
N LEU A 115 -4.83 -3.59 2.46
CA LEU A 115 -3.57 -3.38 1.75
C LEU A 115 -2.34 -3.76 2.60
N TYR A 116 -2.35 -3.47 3.90
CA TYR A 116 -1.31 -3.92 4.83
C TYR A 116 -1.21 -5.45 4.88
N TRP A 117 -2.35 -6.15 4.93
CA TRP A 117 -2.41 -7.61 4.93
C TRP A 117 -1.89 -8.20 3.62
N GLN A 118 -2.37 -7.69 2.48
CA GLN A 118 -1.92 -8.12 1.15
C GLN A 118 -0.41 -7.93 0.98
N SER A 119 0.09 -6.77 1.37
CA SER A 119 1.52 -6.46 1.32
C SER A 119 2.32 -7.35 2.26
N SER A 120 1.84 -7.59 3.48
CA SER A 120 2.51 -8.48 4.43
C SER A 120 2.60 -9.90 3.90
N TYR A 121 1.54 -10.41 3.29
CA TYR A 121 1.50 -11.78 2.76
C TYR A 121 2.36 -11.95 1.51
N ARG A 122 2.34 -10.97 0.60
CA ARG A 122 3.00 -11.08 -0.71
C ARG A 122 4.47 -10.64 -0.68
N VAL A 123 4.85 -9.70 0.18
CA VAL A 123 6.19 -9.08 0.19
C VAL A 123 7.11 -9.67 1.27
N LYS A 124 6.62 -9.93 2.49
CA LYS A 124 7.48 -10.40 3.59
C LYS A 124 8.19 -11.73 3.29
N PRO A 125 7.55 -12.74 2.66
CA PRO A 125 8.22 -13.98 2.30
C PRO A 125 9.42 -13.77 1.37
N MET A 126 9.37 -12.78 0.47
CA MET A 126 10.48 -12.50 -0.47
C MET A 126 11.71 -11.93 0.24
N ARG A 127 11.52 -11.03 1.22
CA ARG A 127 12.64 -10.47 2.00
C ARG A 127 13.40 -11.54 2.80
N ASN A 128 12.69 -12.55 3.31
CA ASN A 128 13.30 -13.65 4.06
C ASN A 128 14.15 -14.56 3.16
N ASN A 129 13.73 -14.80 1.91
CA ASN A 129 14.51 -15.60 0.95
C ASN A 129 15.75 -14.87 0.43
N GLU A 130 15.66 -13.57 0.14
CA GLU A 130 16.82 -12.78 -0.30
C GLU A 130 17.92 -12.73 0.77
N SER A 131 17.51 -12.59 2.04
CA SER A 131 18.41 -12.53 3.20
C SER A 131 19.21 -13.82 3.42
N GLN A 132 18.68 -14.98 3.01
CA GLN A 132 19.42 -16.26 3.08
C GLN A 132 20.42 -16.43 1.93
N SER A 133 20.14 -15.92 0.73
CA SER A 133 21.05 -16.09 -0.43
C SER A 133 22.36 -15.28 -0.31
N GLY A 134 22.33 -14.15 0.41
CA GLY A 134 23.49 -13.29 0.62
C GLY A 134 24.58 -13.91 1.51
N TYR A 135 24.22 -14.83 2.40
CA TYR A 135 25.17 -15.49 3.31
C TYR A 135 26.01 -16.58 2.65
N PHE A 136 25.58 -17.12 1.50
CA PHE A 136 26.30 -18.22 0.83
C PHE A 136 27.38 -17.76 -0.16
N LYS A 137 27.43 -16.47 -0.52
CA LYS A 137 28.39 -15.99 -1.54
C LYS A 137 29.79 -15.62 -1.02
N ASN A 138 30.05 -15.67 0.29
CA ASN A 138 31.30 -15.16 0.89
C ASN A 138 32.18 -16.19 1.60
N ARG A 139 32.04 -17.51 1.35
CA ARG A 139 32.86 -18.54 2.02
C ARG A 139 33.90 -19.29 1.17
N ASN A 140 34.09 -18.95 -0.11
CA ASN A 140 35.12 -19.58 -0.94
C ASN A 140 36.10 -18.55 -1.52
N LYS A 141 36.84 -17.85 -0.66
CA LYS A 141 38.16 -17.28 -0.98
C LYS A 141 38.99 -17.28 0.30
N HIS A 142 39.75 -18.37 0.50
CA HIS A 142 41.17 -18.38 0.86
C HIS A 142 41.62 -19.81 1.14
#